data_AF-A0A7N4PSS9-F1
#
_entry.id   AF-A0A7N4PSS9-F1
#
_cell.length_a   1.000
_cell.length_b   1.000
_cell.length_c   1.000
_cell.angle_alpha   90.00
_cell.angle_beta   90.00
_cell.angle_gamma   90.00
#
_symmetry.space_group_name_H-M   'P 1'
#
loop_
_entity.id
_entity.type
_entity.pdbx_description
1 polymer ?
#
loop_
_entity_poly.entity_id
_entity_poly.type
_entity_poly.pdbx_seq_one_letter_code
_entity_poly.pdbx_strand_id
1 'polypeptide(L)'
;MGFRGCILMLLLLMITSHDYNASMAFHMSKSNWSCPRIKVKCNSKEPSTCSRNRDCRSPEKCCLLNCGKHCLSPSNDPCTESLKTKPCSSPLNRWYFSTTKNRCVPLNSGVCPEGRNNFQAFDICKKTCLAFGKAVKGICKAFGRQ
;
A
#
# COMPACT_ATOMS: atom_id res chain seq x y z
N MET A 1 -55.51 2.49 -1.35
CA MET A 1 -54.07 2.48 -1.69
C MET A 1 -53.85 1.34 -2.67
N GLY A 2 -53.80 1.66 -3.96
CA GLY A 2 -54.00 0.69 -5.04
C GLY A 2 -52.75 -0.10 -5.40
N PHE A 3 -52.96 -1.26 -6.04
CA PHE A 3 -51.95 -2.17 -6.60
C PHE A 3 -50.79 -1.48 -7.35
N ARG A 4 -51.03 -0.31 -7.97
CA ARG A 4 -50.01 0.52 -8.64
C ARG A 4 -48.93 1.04 -7.68
N GLY A 5 -49.26 1.31 -6.41
CA GLY A 5 -48.29 1.74 -5.40
C GLY A 5 -47.33 0.64 -4.98
N CYS A 6 -47.81 -0.61 -4.86
CA CYS A 6 -46.97 -1.76 -4.53
C CYS A 6 -45.99 -2.10 -5.66
N ILE A 7 -46.42 -1.97 -6.92
CA ILE A 7 -45.55 -2.21 -8.09
C ILE A 7 -44.40 -1.20 -8.14
N LEU A 8 -44.69 0.08 -7.90
CA LEU A 8 -43.66 1.13 -7.84
C LEU A 8 -42.64 0.90 -6.71
N MET A 9 -43.11 0.47 -5.52
CA MET A 9 -42.23 0.15 -4.39
C MET A 9 -41.34 -1.07 -4.67
N LEU A 10 -41.88 -2.12 -5.30
CA LEU A 10 -41.10 -3.30 -5.68
C LEU A 10 -40.04 -2.98 -6.74
N LEU A 11 -40.36 -2.15 -7.73
CA LEU A 11 -39.40 -1.73 -8.75
C LEU A 11 -38.23 -0.93 -8.14
N LEU A 12 -38.49 -0.05 -7.16
CA LEU A 12 -37.45 0.70 -6.45
C LEU A 12 -36.52 -0.23 -5.63
N LEU A 13 -37.07 -1.26 -4.97
CA LEU A 13 -36.26 -2.25 -4.24
C LEU A 13 -35.37 -3.07 -5.18
N MET A 14 -35.85 -3.41 -6.37
CA MET A 14 -35.04 -4.13 -7.36
C MET A 14 -33.91 -3.25 -7.93
N ILE A 15 -34.17 -1.97 -8.21
CA ILE A 15 -33.15 -1.01 -8.68
C ILE A 15 -32.07 -0.82 -7.60
N THR A 16 -32.46 -0.56 -6.35
CA THR A 16 -31.50 -0.39 -5.24
C THR A 16 -30.69 -1.65 -4.94
N SER A 17 -31.25 -2.84 -5.15
CA SER A 17 -30.52 -4.11 -4.99
C SER A 17 -29.44 -4.33 -6.05
N HIS A 18 -29.68 -3.89 -7.29
CA HIS A 18 -28.72 -3.99 -8.38
C HIS A 18 -27.53 -3.05 -8.16
N ASP A 19 -27.79 -1.81 -7.74
CA ASP A 19 -26.76 -0.82 -7.41
C ASP A 19 -25.93 -1.22 -6.18
N TYR A 20 -26.57 -1.85 -5.18
CA TYR A 20 -25.90 -2.43 -4.01
C TYR A 20 -24.98 -3.60 -4.40
N ASN A 21 -25.46 -4.53 -5.22
CA ASN A 21 -24.68 -5.69 -5.69
C ASN A 21 -23.49 -5.26 -6.57
N ALA A 22 -23.67 -4.29 -7.46
CA ALA A 22 -22.60 -3.71 -8.26
C ALA A 22 -21.57 -2.98 -7.38
N SER A 23 -22.00 -2.22 -6.38
CA SER A 23 -21.11 -1.59 -5.40
C SER A 23 -20.31 -2.61 -4.59
N MET A 24 -20.95 -3.70 -4.15
CA MET A 24 -20.30 -4.78 -3.41
C MET A 24 -19.27 -5.51 -4.29
N ALA A 25 -19.63 -5.87 -5.52
CA ALA A 25 -18.72 -6.50 -6.48
C ALA A 25 -17.52 -5.60 -6.82
N PHE A 26 -17.74 -4.29 -6.95
CA PHE A 26 -16.69 -3.29 -7.12
C PHE A 26 -15.76 -3.21 -5.90
N HIS A 27 -16.29 -3.29 -4.68
CA HIS A 27 -15.52 -3.31 -3.44
C HIS A 27 -14.71 -4.62 -3.27
N MET A 28 -15.28 -5.76 -3.68
CA MET A 28 -14.60 -7.06 -3.73
C MET A 28 -13.46 -7.07 -4.76
N SER A 29 -13.65 -6.46 -5.94
CA SER A 29 -12.59 -6.28 -6.94
C SER A 29 -11.40 -5.49 -6.40
N LYS A 30 -11.65 -4.39 -5.66
CA LYS A 30 -10.59 -3.56 -5.05
C LYS A 30 -9.83 -4.25 -3.92
N SER A 31 -10.38 -5.28 -3.30
CA SER A 31 -9.72 -6.04 -2.23
C SER A 31 -9.03 -7.33 -2.71
N ASN A 32 -9.09 -7.61 -4.02
CA ASN A 32 -8.53 -8.81 -4.64
C ASN A 32 -7.04 -8.69 -4.98
N TRP A 33 -6.22 -8.53 -3.94
CA TRP A 33 -4.76 -8.41 -4.04
C TRP A 33 -4.09 -8.94 -2.77
N SER A 34 -2.79 -9.19 -2.81
CA SER A 34 -2.02 -9.75 -1.70
C SER A 34 -0.83 -8.86 -1.33
N CYS A 35 -0.49 -8.87 -0.04
CA CYS A 35 0.68 -8.17 0.46
C CYS A 35 1.96 -8.64 -0.25
N PRO A 36 2.94 -7.75 -0.45
CA PRO A 36 4.26 -8.13 -0.94
C PRO A 36 4.87 -9.23 -0.06
N ARG A 37 5.46 -10.25 -0.69
CA ARG A 37 6.22 -11.31 0.01
C ARG A 37 7.72 -11.05 -0.10
N ILE A 38 8.18 -9.94 0.49
CA ILE A 38 9.57 -9.52 0.44
C ILE A 38 10.31 -10.06 1.67
N LYS A 39 11.32 -10.90 1.47
CA LYS A 39 12.15 -11.47 2.55
C LYS A 39 13.39 -10.61 2.80
N VAL A 40 13.38 -9.87 3.91
CA VAL A 40 14.48 -8.98 4.32
C VAL A 40 15.01 -9.33 5.71
N LYS A 41 16.26 -8.97 5.97
CA LYS A 41 16.86 -9.05 7.31
C LYS A 41 16.69 -7.70 7.99
N CYS A 42 16.18 -7.70 9.21
CA CYS A 42 15.95 -6.48 9.95
C CYS A 42 17.05 -6.21 10.98
N ASN A 43 17.64 -5.01 10.96
CA ASN A 43 18.58 -4.57 11.99
C ASN A 43 17.83 -4.26 13.30
N SER A 44 16.69 -3.57 13.19
CA SER A 44 15.81 -3.26 14.31
C SER A 44 14.36 -3.31 13.87
N LYS A 45 13.44 -3.48 14.83
CA LYS A 45 12.00 -3.38 14.56
C LYS A 45 11.60 -1.92 14.36
N GLU A 46 10.80 -1.65 13.35
CA GLU A 46 10.25 -0.31 13.11
C GLU A 46 8.86 -0.14 13.73
N PRO A 47 8.48 1.11 14.08
CA PRO A 47 7.12 1.42 14.49
C PRO A 47 6.12 0.96 13.43
N SER A 48 5.16 0.15 13.86
CA SER A 48 4.07 -0.32 12.99
C SER A 48 2.92 0.67 13.03
N THR A 49 2.39 1.05 11.87
CA THR A 49 1.21 1.94 11.77
C THR A 49 -0.11 1.17 11.78
N CYS A 50 -0.06 -0.16 11.74
CA CYS A 50 -1.21 -1.05 11.85
C CYS A 50 -0.82 -2.37 12.51
N SER A 51 -1.78 -3.10 13.05
CA SER A 51 -1.56 -4.45 13.59
C SER A 51 -2.23 -5.53 12.73
N ARG A 52 -3.43 -5.26 12.22
CA ARG A 52 -4.18 -6.12 11.29
C ARG A 52 -4.95 -5.29 10.24
N ASN A 53 -5.52 -5.97 9.24
CA ASN A 53 -6.19 -5.32 8.10
C ASN A 53 -7.31 -4.35 8.50
N ARG A 54 -8.07 -4.64 9.57
CA ARG A 54 -9.16 -3.76 10.03
C ARG A 54 -8.70 -2.41 10.61
N ASP A 55 -7.40 -2.27 10.88
CA ASP A 55 -6.84 -1.00 11.32
C ASP A 55 -6.57 -0.07 10.12
N CYS A 56 -6.68 -0.60 8.89
CA CYS A 56 -6.45 0.12 7.64
C CYS A 56 -7.76 0.50 6.96
N ARG A 57 -7.74 1.56 6.15
CA ARG A 57 -8.92 2.01 5.40
C ARG A 57 -9.14 1.09 4.21
N SER A 58 -10.32 0.49 4.06
CA SER A 58 -10.64 -0.30 2.87
C SER A 58 -10.40 0.52 1.59
N PRO A 59 -9.69 -0.02 0.57
CA PRO A 59 -9.34 -1.44 0.37
C PRO A 59 -7.91 -1.84 0.82
N GLU A 60 -7.29 -1.08 1.73
CA GLU A 60 -5.93 -1.35 2.22
C GLU A 60 -5.85 -2.60 3.11
N LYS A 61 -4.66 -3.19 3.17
CA LYS A 61 -4.32 -4.31 4.07
C LYS A 61 -3.08 -3.96 4.88
N CYS A 62 -3.00 -4.53 6.07
CA CYS A 62 -1.85 -4.36 6.95
C CYS A 62 -0.75 -5.34 6.55
N CYS A 63 0.28 -4.84 5.88
CA CYS A 63 1.35 -5.64 5.28
C CYS A 63 2.68 -5.40 6.01
N LEU A 64 3.51 -6.43 6.06
CA LEU A 64 4.91 -6.27 6.50
C LEU A 64 5.71 -5.60 5.37
N LEU A 65 6.26 -4.43 5.64
CA LEU A 65 7.09 -3.67 4.71
C LEU A 65 8.30 -3.12 5.47
N ASN A 66 9.48 -3.20 4.86
CA ASN A 66 10.74 -2.89 5.55
C ASN A 66 10.84 -3.74 6.84
N CYS A 67 10.70 -3.12 8.02
CA CYS A 67 10.81 -3.78 9.32
C CYS A 67 9.66 -3.44 10.27
N GLY A 68 8.53 -3.00 9.71
CA GLY A 68 7.29 -2.68 10.42
C GLY A 68 6.05 -3.06 9.60
N LYS A 69 4.87 -2.98 10.21
CA LYS A 69 3.60 -3.18 9.50
C LYS A 69 2.99 -1.85 9.09
N HIS A 70 2.56 -1.77 7.83
CA HIS A 70 1.95 -0.58 7.25
C HIS A 70 0.70 -0.90 6.44
N CYS A 71 -0.23 0.06 6.37
CA CYS A 71 -1.40 -0.03 5.50
C CYS A 71 -0.97 0.24 4.06
N LEU A 72 -1.17 -0.75 3.19
CA LEU A 72 -0.84 -0.70 1.77
C LEU A 72 -2.08 -1.01 0.92
N SER A 73 -2.06 -0.56 -0.32
CA SER A 73 -2.98 -0.87 -1.40
C SER A 73 -2.16 -1.09 -2.69
N PRO A 74 -2.76 -1.60 -3.77
CA PRO A 74 -2.08 -1.71 -5.07
C PRO A 74 -1.70 -0.37 -5.68
N SER A 75 -2.32 0.74 -5.25
CA SER A 75 -2.11 2.07 -5.81
C SER A 75 -1.12 2.94 -5.03
N ASN A 76 -0.74 2.57 -3.80
CA ASN A 76 0.17 3.37 -2.96
C ASN A 76 1.57 2.72 -2.82
N ASP A 77 2.28 2.62 -3.94
CA ASP A 77 3.61 2.01 -3.97
C ASP A 77 4.68 2.89 -3.28
N PRO A 78 5.30 2.42 -2.17
CA PRO A 78 6.35 3.17 -1.46
C PRO A 78 7.56 3.47 -2.35
N CYS A 79 7.84 2.65 -3.37
CA CYS A 79 8.98 2.86 -4.26
C CYS A 79 8.74 4.04 -5.23
N THR A 80 7.49 4.48 -5.39
CA THR A 80 7.13 5.62 -6.25
C THR A 80 6.78 6.87 -5.45
N GLU A 81 6.68 6.76 -4.13
CA GLU A 81 6.40 7.89 -3.25
C GLU A 81 7.60 8.86 -3.26
N SER A 82 7.33 10.15 -3.49
CA SER A 82 8.35 11.19 -3.45
C SER A 82 9.06 11.20 -2.10
N LEU A 83 10.39 11.33 -2.12
CA LEU A 83 11.14 11.52 -0.89
C LEU A 83 10.67 12.82 -0.21
N LYS A 84 10.13 12.69 1.00
CA LYS A 84 9.83 13.81 1.89
C LYS A 84 10.78 13.77 3.06
N THR A 85 11.28 14.93 3.46
CA THR A 85 12.25 15.02 4.55
C THR A 85 11.98 16.21 5.44
N LYS A 86 12.34 16.06 6.71
CA LYS A 86 12.38 17.13 7.70
C LYS A 86 13.75 17.21 8.38
N PRO A 87 14.11 18.35 8.99
CA PRO A 87 15.29 18.43 9.85
C PRO A 87 15.24 17.36 10.93
N CYS A 88 16.40 16.78 11.22
CA CYS A 88 16.52 15.63 12.11
C CYS A 88 17.31 16.01 13.37
N SER A 89 16.81 15.65 14.54
CA SER A 89 17.52 15.88 15.82
C SER A 89 18.69 14.91 16.04
N SER A 90 18.79 13.86 15.23
CA SER A 90 19.86 12.85 15.32
C SER A 90 20.13 12.24 13.94
N PRO A 91 21.38 11.85 13.64
CA PRO A 91 21.71 11.21 12.36
C PRO A 91 21.00 9.84 12.23
N LEU A 92 20.44 9.57 11.06
CA LEU A 92 19.74 8.33 10.77
C LEU A 92 20.19 7.76 9.42
N ASN A 93 20.83 6.59 9.45
CA ASN A 93 21.25 5.92 8.22
C ASN A 93 20.04 5.28 7.54
N ARG A 94 19.49 5.97 6.54
CA ARG A 94 18.33 5.51 5.77
C ARG A 94 18.63 5.48 4.28
N TRP A 95 17.83 4.72 3.56
CA TRP A 95 17.87 4.58 2.12
C TRP A 95 16.49 4.86 1.55
N TYR A 96 16.42 5.46 0.37
CA TYR A 96 15.18 5.65 -0.38
C TYR A 96 15.40 5.24 -1.82
N PHE A 97 14.32 4.86 -2.50
CA PHE A 97 14.36 4.58 -3.93
C PHE A 97 14.20 5.87 -4.73
N SER A 98 15.19 6.18 -5.58
CA SER A 98 15.09 7.27 -6.54
C SER A 98 14.63 6.70 -7.88
N THR A 99 13.41 7.05 -8.29
CA THR A 99 12.86 6.69 -9.61
C THR A 99 13.66 7.34 -10.74
N THR A 100 14.10 8.59 -10.58
CA THR A 100 14.94 9.31 -11.55
C THR A 100 16.29 8.62 -11.78
N LYS A 101 16.95 8.16 -10.70
CA LYS A 101 18.24 7.46 -10.79
C LYS A 101 18.07 5.94 -10.95
N ASN A 102 16.84 5.45 -10.92
CA ASN A 102 16.47 4.03 -10.90
C ASN A 102 17.32 3.18 -9.92
N ARG A 103 17.57 3.71 -8.71
CA ARG A 103 18.42 3.04 -7.71
C ARG A 103 18.08 3.47 -6.29
N CYS A 104 18.50 2.64 -5.34
CA CYS A 104 18.51 3.00 -3.93
C CYS A 104 19.65 3.97 -3.63
N VAL A 105 19.32 5.05 -2.93
CA VAL A 105 20.23 6.16 -2.61
C VAL A 105 20.22 6.35 -1.08
N PRO A 106 21.39 6.57 -0.44
CA PRO A 106 21.41 6.89 0.99
C PRO A 106 20.78 8.27 1.21
N LEU A 107 20.11 8.42 2.34
CA LEU A 107 19.60 9.70 2.77
C LEU A 107 20.76 10.58 3.28
N ASN A 108 20.69 11.88 3.01
CA ASN A 108 21.69 12.83 3.49
C ASN A 108 21.68 12.93 5.03
N SER A 109 22.83 13.26 5.61
CA SER A 109 22.93 13.49 7.05
C SER A 109 22.10 14.72 7.47
N GLY A 110 21.55 14.68 8.69
CA GLY A 110 20.77 15.80 9.25
C GLY A 110 19.31 15.89 8.79
N VAL A 111 18.85 14.97 7.92
CA VAL A 111 17.45 14.89 7.51
C VAL A 111 16.81 13.55 7.88
N CYS A 112 15.59 13.62 8.38
CA CYS A 112 14.74 12.49 8.71
C CYS A 112 13.75 12.29 7.54
N PRO A 113 13.58 11.07 7.02
CA PRO A 113 12.61 10.81 5.97
C PRO A 113 11.19 10.76 6.54
N GLU A 114 10.22 11.12 5.71
CA GLU A 114 8.79 11.02 5.98
C GLU A 114 8.12 10.18 4.90
N GLY A 115 7.13 9.39 5.30
CA GLY A 115 6.46 8.44 4.41
C GLY A 115 7.17 7.08 4.32
N ARG A 116 6.76 6.26 3.34
CA ARG A 116 7.18 4.86 3.24
C ARG A 116 8.36 4.62 2.30
N ASN A 117 8.77 5.61 1.51
CA ASN A 117 10.01 5.54 0.73
C ASN A 117 11.23 5.77 1.64
N ASN A 118 11.39 4.87 2.62
CA ASN A 118 12.35 4.96 3.71
C ASN A 118 12.68 3.55 4.19
N PHE A 119 13.91 3.12 3.97
CA PHE A 119 14.40 1.78 4.27
C PHE A 119 15.60 1.86 5.20
N GLN A 120 15.66 1.02 6.23
CA GLN A 120 16.78 1.04 7.18
C GLN A 120 18.13 0.59 6.56
N ALA A 121 18.11 -0.09 5.41
CA ALA A 121 19.31 -0.65 4.77
C ALA A 121 19.15 -0.71 3.24
N PHE A 122 20.29 -0.65 2.54
CA PHE A 122 20.36 -0.74 1.09
C PHE A 122 19.67 -2.00 0.54
N ASP A 123 19.96 -3.16 1.12
CA ASP A 123 19.40 -4.45 0.67
C ASP A 123 17.88 -4.51 0.79
N ILE A 124 17.32 -3.83 1.77
CA ILE A 124 15.87 -3.77 1.97
C ILE A 124 15.22 -2.93 0.88
N CYS A 125 15.78 -1.74 0.63
CA CYS A 125 15.35 -0.90 -0.49
C CYS A 125 15.44 -1.67 -1.81
N LYS A 126 16.58 -2.33 -2.08
CA LYS A 126 16.80 -3.08 -3.31
C LYS A 126 15.80 -4.22 -3.47
N LYS A 127 15.62 -5.05 -2.44
CA LYS A 127 14.66 -6.17 -2.49
C LYS A 127 13.20 -5.73 -2.58
N THR A 128 12.88 -4.53 -2.11
CA THR A 128 11.53 -3.97 -2.16
C THR A 128 11.23 -3.35 -3.52
N CYS A 129 12.17 -2.55 -4.04
CA CYS A 129 11.92 -1.67 -5.18
C CYS A 129 12.56 -2.13 -6.49
N LEU A 130 13.41 -3.15 -6.47
CA LEU A 130 14.09 -3.67 -7.65
C LEU A 130 13.85 -5.18 -7.83
N ALA A 131 13.55 -5.59 -9.06
CA ALA A 131 13.56 -6.98 -9.50
C ALA A 131 14.49 -7.09 -10.71
N PHE A 132 15.46 -8.00 -10.67
CA PHE A 132 16.47 -8.17 -11.73
C PHE A 132 17.16 -6.85 -12.12
N GLY A 133 17.40 -5.97 -11.14
CA GLY A 133 18.05 -4.67 -11.35
C GLY A 133 17.18 -3.57 -11.95
N LYS A 134 15.87 -3.79 -12.13
CA LYS A 134 14.92 -2.80 -12.66
C LYS A 134 13.86 -2.44 -11.64
N ALA A 135 13.37 -1.20 -11.67
CA ALA A 135 12.24 -0.76 -10.85
C ALA A 135 11.05 -1.71 -11.00
N VAL A 136 10.51 -2.18 -9.88
CA VAL A 136 9.22 -2.88 -9.88
C VAL A 136 8.08 -1.87 -10.03
N LYS A 137 7.04 -2.24 -10.78
CA LYS A 137 5.79 -1.48 -10.83
C LYS A 137 4.79 -2.13 -9.88
N GLY A 138 4.59 -1.52 -8.71
CA GLY A 138 3.68 -2.02 -7.69
C GLY A 138 4.26 -3.22 -6.95
N ILE A 139 4.49 -3.05 -5.64
CA ILE A 139 4.97 -4.15 -4.79
C ILE A 139 3.86 -5.11 -4.38
N CYS A 140 2.60 -4.67 -4.42
CA CYS A 140 1.42 -5.47 -4.12
C CYS A 140 0.98 -6.29 -5.34
N LYS A 141 0.63 -7.57 -5.16
CA LYS A 141 0.24 -8.46 -6.26
C LYS A 141 -1.28 -8.55 -6.38
N ALA A 142 -1.84 -8.19 -7.54
CA ALA A 142 -3.24 -8.51 -7.87
C ALA A 142 -3.43 -10.04 -7.93
N PHE A 143 -4.58 -10.53 -7.50
CA PHE A 143 -4.89 -11.96 -7.57
C PHE A 143 -5.02 -12.40 -9.05
N GLY A 144 -4.40 -13.52 -9.43
CA GLY A 144 -4.46 -14.07 -10.79
C GLY A 144 -3.35 -13.62 -11.76
N ARG A 145 -2.37 -12.82 -11.32
CA ARG A 145 -1.11 -12.58 -12.08
C ARG A 145 0.05 -13.30 -11.39
N GLN A 146 0.48 -14.43 -11.95
CA GLN A 146 1.73 -15.10 -11.59
C GLN A 146 2.88 -14.52 -12.40
#